data_AF-A0A921ENW8-F1
#
_entry.id   AF-A0A921ENW8-F1
#
_cell.length_a   1.000
_cell.length_b   1.000
_cell.length_c   1.000
_cell.angle_alpha   90.00
_cell.angle_beta   90.00
_cell.angle_gamma   90.00
#
_symmetry.space_group_name_H-M   'P 1'
#
loop_
_entity.id
_entity.type
_entity.pdbx_description
1 polymer ?
#
loop_
_entity_poly.entity_id
_entity_poly.type
_entity_poly.pdbx_seq_one_letter_code
_entity_poly.pdbx_strand_id
1 'polypeptide(L)'
;ETGRAMRMLDPTLELVAVGSSGRTMPTFGEWEHTVLMHAYEQVDMISAHAYYWEKATGLQEFLVSAEDMDRFIDSVAATIDAVATAKKTDKKVGISFDEWNVWYIDGERSQTPSGDDWPVGPRLLEDNYSVADAVVVGSLLISLLRHTDRVWSANLAQLVNVIAPIMTEPGGPAWKQTTFHPFALTSAHAQGEVLRVLVDGPTVESVEFGTVPAIDAVATWADDAATVFVVNRSATVDIPVTLDLPAGCEVVEAVTLHHDDPYWKASVDDDSSVGPKPNETVTVDGARVSLELPAISWTMVRLSRR
;
A
#
# COMPACT_ATOMS: atom_id res chain seq x y z
N GLU A 1 -11.17 -18.04 23.90
CA GLU A 1 -10.76 -19.43 24.19
C GLU A 1 -9.44 -19.83 23.55
N THR A 2 -9.34 -19.94 22.21
CA THR A 2 -8.08 -20.36 21.55
C THR A 2 -6.88 -19.50 21.94
N GLY A 3 -6.98 -18.16 21.83
CA GLY A 3 -5.86 -17.28 22.21
C GLY A 3 -5.45 -17.40 23.68
N ARG A 4 -6.41 -17.65 24.58
CA ARG A 4 -6.14 -17.92 26.00
C ARG A 4 -5.33 -19.20 26.19
N ALA A 5 -5.73 -20.28 25.52
CA ALA A 5 -5.02 -21.56 25.59
C ALA A 5 -3.59 -21.45 25.00
N MET A 6 -3.44 -20.73 23.88
CA MET A 6 -2.12 -20.47 23.28
C MET A 6 -1.21 -19.71 24.25
N ARG A 7 -1.71 -18.63 24.89
CA ARG A 7 -0.92 -17.85 25.85
C ARG A 7 -0.62 -18.56 27.17
N MET A 8 -1.41 -19.56 27.55
CA MET A 8 -1.06 -20.44 28.67
C MET A 8 0.17 -21.31 28.36
N LEU A 9 0.39 -21.66 27.08
CA LEU A 9 1.56 -22.42 26.64
C LEU A 9 2.76 -21.49 26.40
N ASP A 10 2.53 -20.38 25.70
CA ASP A 10 3.55 -19.38 25.43
C ASP A 10 2.98 -17.96 25.61
N PRO A 11 3.29 -17.29 26.74
CA PRO A 11 2.78 -15.96 27.02
C PRO A 11 3.42 -14.85 26.17
N THR A 12 4.44 -15.16 25.36
CA THR A 12 5.14 -14.19 24.51
C THR A 12 4.53 -14.04 23.12
N LEU A 13 3.53 -14.86 22.79
CA LEU A 13 2.85 -14.83 21.49
C LEU A 13 2.08 -13.51 21.28
N GLU A 14 2.28 -12.95 20.08
CA GLU A 14 1.41 -11.92 19.52
C GLU A 14 0.33 -12.58 18.67
N LEU A 15 -0.94 -12.28 18.96
CA LEU A 15 -2.09 -12.96 18.38
C LEU A 15 -2.97 -11.98 17.58
N VAL A 16 -3.34 -12.39 16.38
CA VAL A 16 -4.24 -11.63 15.48
C VAL A 16 -5.64 -12.24 15.53
N ALA A 17 -6.65 -11.43 15.83
CA ALA A 17 -8.05 -11.79 15.57
C ALA A 17 -8.39 -11.51 14.11
N VAL A 18 -9.24 -12.34 13.48
CA VAL A 18 -9.68 -12.11 12.11
C VAL A 18 -10.74 -11.01 12.07
N GLY A 19 -10.51 -9.94 11.32
CA GLY A 19 -11.49 -8.90 11.00
C GLY A 19 -12.39 -9.28 9.82
N SER A 20 -13.16 -8.33 9.31
CA SER A 20 -13.98 -8.53 8.12
C SER A 20 -13.12 -8.75 6.89
N SER A 21 -13.60 -9.55 5.94
CA SER A 21 -12.92 -9.81 4.65
C SER A 21 -12.82 -8.58 3.72
N GLY A 22 -13.34 -7.44 4.15
CA GLY A 22 -13.30 -6.18 3.43
C GLY A 22 -14.33 -5.19 3.98
N ARG A 23 -14.12 -3.91 3.71
CA ARG A 23 -14.99 -2.82 4.17
C ARG A 23 -16.42 -2.89 3.63
N THR A 24 -16.62 -3.51 2.47
CA THR A 24 -17.92 -3.65 1.82
C THR A 24 -18.81 -4.73 2.45
N MET A 25 -18.29 -5.51 3.40
CA MET A 25 -19.04 -6.55 4.09
C MET A 25 -20.21 -5.96 4.88
N PRO A 26 -21.42 -6.55 4.84
CA PRO A 26 -22.57 -6.07 5.62
C PRO A 26 -22.33 -6.02 7.13
N THR A 27 -21.39 -6.84 7.64
CA THR A 27 -21.02 -6.92 9.05
C THR A 27 -19.81 -6.09 9.42
N PHE A 28 -19.24 -5.32 8.47
CA PHE A 28 -18.07 -4.49 8.73
C PHE A 28 -18.32 -3.50 9.88
N GLY A 29 -17.38 -3.41 10.82
CA GLY A 29 -17.47 -2.64 12.07
C GLY A 29 -18.14 -3.41 13.20
N GLU A 30 -19.30 -4.04 12.94
CA GLU A 30 -19.99 -4.87 13.95
C GLU A 30 -19.21 -6.16 14.27
N TRP A 31 -18.61 -6.77 13.25
CA TRP A 31 -17.79 -7.97 13.38
C TRP A 31 -16.58 -7.72 14.26
N GLU A 32 -15.77 -6.71 13.92
CA GLU A 32 -14.58 -6.30 14.66
C GLU A 32 -14.95 -5.97 16.11
N HIS A 33 -16.02 -5.18 16.31
CA HIS A 33 -16.52 -4.83 17.63
C HIS A 33 -16.85 -6.09 18.46
N THR A 34 -17.62 -7.02 17.90
CA THR A 34 -18.06 -8.24 18.59
C THR A 34 -16.88 -9.14 18.95
N VAL A 35 -16.00 -9.40 17.99
CA VAL A 35 -14.80 -10.24 18.19
C VAL A 35 -13.91 -9.63 19.27
N LEU A 36 -13.64 -8.32 19.19
CA LEU A 36 -12.82 -7.62 20.18
C LEU A 36 -13.49 -7.57 21.55
N MET A 37 -14.82 -7.39 21.64
CA MET A 37 -15.55 -7.43 22.92
C MET A 37 -15.36 -8.77 23.65
N HIS A 38 -15.20 -9.87 22.92
CA HIS A 38 -14.91 -11.18 23.49
C HIS A 38 -13.42 -11.41 23.76
N ALA A 39 -12.53 -10.99 22.85
CA ALA A 39 -11.15 -11.46 22.80
C ALA A 39 -10.09 -10.41 23.14
N TYR A 40 -10.46 -9.16 23.45
CA TYR A 40 -9.52 -8.03 23.60
C TYR A 40 -8.25 -8.32 24.41
N GLU A 41 -8.39 -8.96 25.57
CA GLU A 41 -7.26 -9.26 26.45
C GLU A 41 -6.29 -10.29 25.84
N GLN A 42 -6.78 -11.13 24.93
CA GLN A 42 -6.07 -12.27 24.37
C GLN A 42 -5.45 -11.99 23.00
N VAL A 43 -5.73 -10.85 22.36
CA VAL A 43 -5.24 -10.51 21.01
C VAL A 43 -4.51 -9.19 21.01
N ASP A 44 -3.52 -9.04 20.14
CA ASP A 44 -2.67 -7.84 20.03
C ASP A 44 -2.99 -7.06 18.77
N MET A 45 -3.56 -7.71 17.76
CA MET A 45 -4.00 -7.09 16.52
C MET A 45 -5.34 -7.65 16.06
N ILE A 46 -6.02 -6.91 15.19
CA ILE A 46 -7.13 -7.40 14.37
C ILE A 46 -6.79 -7.28 12.88
N SER A 47 -7.14 -8.27 12.09
CA SER A 47 -6.83 -8.29 10.66
C SER A 47 -7.70 -7.32 9.87
N ALA A 48 -7.18 -6.82 8.75
CA ALA A 48 -7.90 -5.98 7.79
C ALA A 48 -7.48 -6.37 6.37
N HIS A 49 -8.46 -6.62 5.49
CA HIS A 49 -8.21 -7.09 4.13
C HIS A 49 -8.77 -6.11 3.09
N ALA A 50 -7.95 -5.62 2.16
CA ALA A 50 -8.40 -4.68 1.12
C ALA A 50 -7.77 -4.95 -0.24
N TYR A 51 -8.62 -5.10 -1.25
CA TYR A 51 -8.20 -5.31 -2.62
C TYR A 51 -8.82 -4.26 -3.54
N TYR A 52 -7.99 -3.75 -4.45
CA TYR A 52 -8.36 -2.69 -5.38
C TYR A 52 -8.14 -3.13 -6.82
N TRP A 53 -8.92 -2.60 -7.75
CA TRP A 53 -8.72 -2.82 -9.18
C TRP A 53 -9.43 -1.72 -9.97
N GLU A 54 -9.02 -1.53 -11.21
CA GLU A 54 -9.74 -0.62 -12.10
C GLU A 54 -11.13 -1.18 -12.43
N LYS A 55 -12.15 -0.47 -11.98
CA LYS A 55 -13.57 -0.75 -12.27
C LYS A 55 -14.04 0.05 -13.48
N ALA A 56 -15.29 -0.18 -13.90
CA ALA A 56 -15.93 0.58 -14.97
C ALA A 56 -16.04 2.10 -14.70
N THR A 57 -15.84 2.55 -13.46
CA THR A 57 -15.73 3.97 -13.09
C THR A 57 -14.47 4.63 -13.63
N GLY A 58 -13.47 3.85 -14.05
CA GLY A 58 -12.31 4.29 -14.83
C GLY A 58 -11.04 4.56 -14.03
N LEU A 59 -9.93 4.71 -14.75
CA LEU A 59 -8.57 4.85 -14.25
C LEU A 59 -8.40 5.94 -13.17
N GLN A 60 -9.04 7.11 -13.31
CA GLN A 60 -8.90 8.17 -12.32
C GLN A 60 -9.44 7.77 -10.94
N GLU A 61 -10.51 6.97 -10.89
CA GLU A 61 -11.07 6.43 -9.64
C GLU A 61 -10.12 5.40 -9.02
N PHE A 62 -9.50 4.57 -9.85
CA PHE A 62 -8.54 3.57 -9.41
C PHE A 62 -7.28 4.21 -8.79
N LEU A 63 -6.74 5.27 -9.40
CA LEU A 63 -5.53 5.96 -8.93
C LEU A 63 -5.66 6.57 -7.53
N VAL A 64 -6.88 6.79 -7.05
CA VAL A 64 -7.17 7.33 -5.72
C VAL A 64 -7.65 6.27 -4.72
N SER A 65 -7.41 4.98 -5.00
CA SER A 65 -7.82 3.86 -4.12
C SER A 65 -7.32 3.98 -2.67
N ALA A 66 -6.18 4.64 -2.45
CA ALA A 66 -5.65 4.89 -1.10
C ALA A 66 -6.60 5.72 -0.20
N GLU A 67 -7.49 6.52 -0.80
CA GLU A 67 -8.53 7.26 -0.05
C GLU A 67 -9.52 6.32 0.66
N ASP A 68 -9.83 5.17 0.05
CA ASP A 68 -10.61 4.14 0.72
C ASP A 68 -9.80 3.44 1.81
N MET A 69 -8.53 3.11 1.54
CA MET A 69 -7.65 2.45 2.51
C MET A 69 -7.48 3.28 3.79
N ASP A 70 -7.23 4.58 3.69
CA ASP A 70 -7.15 5.48 4.84
C ASP A 70 -8.44 5.45 5.67
N ARG A 71 -9.59 5.60 5.01
CA ARG A 71 -10.91 5.56 5.66
C ARG A 71 -11.23 4.19 6.27
N PHE A 72 -10.76 3.10 5.67
CA PHE A 72 -10.91 1.75 6.19
C PHE A 72 -10.10 1.59 7.48
N ILE A 73 -8.82 1.97 7.47
CA ILE A 73 -7.94 1.93 8.64
C ILE A 73 -8.55 2.75 9.78
N ASP A 74 -9.01 3.98 9.49
CA ASP A 74 -9.64 4.85 10.48
C ASP A 74 -10.91 4.24 11.09
N SER A 75 -11.71 3.54 10.29
CA SER A 75 -12.93 2.88 10.75
C SER A 75 -12.64 1.69 11.68
N VAL A 76 -11.62 0.87 11.36
CA VAL A 76 -11.18 -0.23 12.22
C VAL A 76 -10.55 0.32 13.50
N ALA A 77 -9.70 1.34 13.39
CA ALA A 77 -9.10 2.03 14.53
C ALA A 77 -10.15 2.58 15.50
N ALA A 78 -11.16 3.28 14.99
CA ALA A 78 -12.27 3.78 15.80
C ALA A 78 -13.04 2.66 16.52
N THR A 79 -13.21 1.51 15.86
CA THR A 79 -13.87 0.34 16.46
C THR A 79 -13.04 -0.25 17.60
N ILE A 80 -11.71 -0.36 17.41
CA ILE A 80 -10.78 -0.79 18.46
C ILE A 80 -10.87 0.13 19.68
N ASP A 81 -10.86 1.45 19.46
CA ASP A 81 -10.89 2.46 20.53
C ASP A 81 -12.21 2.44 21.31
N ALA A 82 -13.33 2.23 20.61
CA ALA A 82 -14.64 2.07 21.23
C ALA A 82 -14.67 0.85 22.17
N VAL A 83 -14.11 -0.29 21.74
CA VAL A 83 -14.03 -1.51 22.57
C VAL A 83 -13.08 -1.31 23.74
N ALA A 84 -11.92 -0.68 23.53
CA ALA A 84 -10.97 -0.36 24.61
C ALA A 84 -11.65 0.47 25.71
N THR A 85 -12.41 1.49 25.30
CA THR A 85 -13.19 2.37 26.18
C THR A 85 -14.28 1.59 26.91
N ALA A 86 -15.05 0.77 26.21
CA ALA A 86 -16.11 -0.05 26.81
C ALA A 86 -15.56 -1.04 27.85
N LYS A 87 -14.36 -1.57 27.61
CA LYS A 87 -13.64 -2.46 28.53
C LYS A 87 -12.86 -1.73 29.62
N LYS A 88 -12.71 -0.40 29.53
CA LYS A 88 -11.95 0.43 30.47
C LYS A 88 -10.50 -0.04 30.63
N THR A 89 -9.86 -0.32 29.50
CA THR A 89 -8.48 -0.80 29.46
C THR A 89 -7.59 0.14 28.66
N ASP A 90 -6.34 0.27 29.09
CA ASP A 90 -5.30 1.01 28.37
C ASP A 90 -4.49 0.10 27.42
N LYS A 91 -4.79 -1.21 27.38
CA LYS A 91 -4.16 -2.14 26.43
C LYS A 91 -4.49 -1.65 25.01
N LYS A 92 -3.45 -1.49 24.19
CA LYS A 92 -3.61 -1.19 22.77
C LYS A 92 -3.77 -2.47 21.96
N VAL A 93 -4.60 -2.42 20.93
CA VAL A 93 -4.70 -3.43 19.89
C VAL A 93 -4.41 -2.73 18.56
N GLY A 94 -3.47 -3.26 17.79
CA GLY A 94 -3.12 -2.75 16.48
C GLY A 94 -3.96 -3.34 15.37
N ILE A 95 -3.64 -2.94 14.14
CA ILE A 95 -4.19 -3.49 12.92
C ILE A 95 -3.10 -4.32 12.23
N SER A 96 -3.46 -5.54 11.83
CA SER A 96 -2.68 -6.39 10.94
C SER A 96 -3.31 -6.30 9.56
N PHE A 97 -2.74 -5.49 8.67
CA PHE A 97 -3.20 -5.39 7.28
C PHE A 97 -2.63 -6.56 6.47
N ASP A 98 -2.99 -7.78 6.85
CA ASP A 98 -2.36 -9.03 6.40
C ASP A 98 -2.84 -9.53 5.03
N GLU A 99 -3.78 -8.82 4.41
CA GLU A 99 -4.13 -9.01 3.01
C GLU A 99 -4.39 -7.65 2.34
N TRP A 100 -3.47 -7.22 1.50
CA TRP A 100 -3.72 -6.08 0.61
C TRP A 100 -3.00 -6.23 -0.72
N ASN A 101 -3.65 -5.80 -1.80
CA ASN A 101 -3.02 -5.64 -3.12
C ASN A 101 -3.96 -4.98 -4.14
N VAL A 102 -3.48 -4.82 -5.36
CA VAL A 102 -4.32 -4.82 -6.56
C VAL A 102 -4.70 -6.26 -6.91
N TRP A 103 -5.98 -6.53 -7.10
CA TRP A 103 -6.48 -7.84 -7.55
C TRP A 103 -7.74 -7.67 -8.40
N TYR A 104 -7.67 -8.12 -9.65
CA TYR A 104 -8.82 -8.14 -10.56
C TYR A 104 -9.71 -9.36 -10.24
N ILE A 105 -10.49 -9.24 -9.18
CA ILE A 105 -11.29 -10.33 -8.59
C ILE A 105 -12.29 -10.97 -9.57
N ASP A 106 -12.87 -10.17 -10.48
CA ASP A 106 -13.80 -10.64 -11.51
C ASP A 106 -13.11 -11.05 -12.82
N GLY A 107 -11.78 -11.02 -12.86
CA GLY A 107 -10.97 -11.35 -14.03
C GLY A 107 -10.98 -12.85 -14.36
N GLU A 108 -10.69 -13.18 -15.63
CA GLU A 108 -10.59 -14.56 -16.11
C GLU A 108 -9.65 -15.42 -15.26
N ARG A 109 -8.52 -14.83 -14.82
CA ARG A 109 -7.50 -15.52 -14.01
C ARG A 109 -7.97 -15.86 -12.59
N SER A 110 -9.04 -15.22 -12.12
CA SER A 110 -9.64 -15.48 -10.81
C SER A 110 -10.70 -16.59 -10.85
N GLN A 111 -11.01 -17.14 -12.04
CA GLN A 111 -11.96 -18.23 -12.18
C GLN A 111 -11.40 -19.54 -11.66
N THR A 112 -12.03 -20.08 -10.62
CA THR A 112 -11.63 -21.36 -10.03
C THR A 112 -11.96 -22.52 -10.99
N PRO A 113 -11.08 -23.53 -11.14
CA PRO A 113 -11.41 -24.76 -11.86
C PRO A 113 -12.72 -25.36 -11.35
N SER A 114 -13.55 -25.86 -12.27
CA SER A 114 -14.83 -26.49 -11.96
C SER A 114 -14.90 -27.90 -12.53
N GLY A 115 -15.77 -28.74 -11.97
CA GLY A 115 -15.90 -30.15 -12.33
C GLY A 115 -15.25 -31.09 -11.31
N ASP A 116 -15.06 -32.35 -11.69
CA ASP A 116 -14.53 -33.40 -10.81
C ASP A 116 -13.01 -33.60 -10.93
N ASP A 117 -12.38 -32.94 -11.92
CA ASP A 117 -10.93 -32.94 -12.12
C ASP A 117 -10.32 -31.75 -11.37
N TRP A 118 -9.71 -32.00 -10.21
CA TRP A 118 -9.10 -31.00 -9.35
C TRP A 118 -7.59 -30.92 -9.64
N PRO A 119 -7.13 -30.00 -10.51
CA PRO A 119 -5.74 -29.96 -10.93
C PRO A 119 -4.80 -29.60 -9.77
N VAL A 120 -3.58 -30.14 -9.81
CA VAL A 120 -2.50 -29.75 -8.88
C VAL A 120 -1.76 -28.55 -9.45
N GLY A 121 -1.74 -27.44 -8.72
CA GLY A 121 -1.05 -26.20 -9.12
C GLY A 121 -1.61 -25.56 -10.40
N PRO A 122 -2.93 -25.35 -10.53
CA PRO A 122 -3.47 -24.59 -11.65
C PRO A 122 -3.00 -23.14 -11.60
N ARG A 123 -2.89 -22.50 -12.77
CA ARG A 123 -2.63 -21.06 -12.88
C ARG A 123 -3.86 -20.29 -12.41
N LEU A 124 -3.82 -19.86 -11.16
CA LEU A 124 -4.90 -19.12 -10.50
C LEU A 124 -4.37 -17.79 -10.02
N LEU A 125 -5.17 -16.73 -10.22
CA LEU A 125 -4.89 -15.39 -9.75
C LEU A 125 -3.54 -14.85 -10.25
N GLU A 126 -3.02 -15.35 -11.37
CA GLU A 126 -1.74 -14.92 -11.94
C GLU A 126 -1.88 -13.56 -12.65
N ASP A 127 -2.41 -12.52 -12.00
CA ASP A 127 -2.63 -11.19 -12.58
C ASP A 127 -1.32 -10.58 -13.12
N ASN A 128 -1.41 -9.89 -14.26
CA ASN A 128 -0.27 -9.18 -14.86
C ASN A 128 -0.49 -7.68 -14.68
N TYR A 129 0.39 -7.05 -13.92
CA TYR A 129 0.24 -5.69 -13.43
C TYR A 129 0.84 -4.65 -14.38
N SER A 130 0.10 -3.56 -14.50
CA SER A 130 0.43 -2.38 -15.30
C SER A 130 1.24 -1.35 -14.51
N VAL A 131 1.69 -0.29 -15.18
CA VAL A 131 2.30 0.87 -14.52
C VAL A 131 1.29 1.57 -13.61
N ALA A 132 0.03 1.69 -14.02
CA ALA A 132 -1.03 2.23 -13.17
C ALA A 132 -1.19 1.43 -11.87
N ASP A 133 -1.17 0.09 -11.96
CA ASP A 133 -1.25 -0.79 -10.79
C ASP A 133 -0.07 -0.57 -9.84
N ALA A 134 1.14 -0.38 -10.37
CA ALA A 134 2.31 -0.07 -9.55
C ALA A 134 2.20 1.28 -8.85
N VAL A 135 1.67 2.30 -9.53
CA VAL A 135 1.42 3.62 -8.93
C VAL A 135 0.39 3.53 -7.81
N VAL A 136 -0.68 2.73 -7.98
CA VAL A 136 -1.66 2.46 -6.93
C VAL A 136 -1.04 1.70 -5.77
N VAL A 137 -0.26 0.63 -6.01
CA VAL A 137 0.47 -0.06 -4.93
C VAL A 137 1.39 0.91 -4.18
N GLY A 138 2.03 1.84 -4.89
CA GLY A 138 2.81 2.92 -4.31
C GLY A 138 2.01 3.83 -3.38
N SER A 139 0.77 4.21 -3.73
CA SER A 139 -0.10 5.02 -2.86
C SER A 139 -0.67 4.23 -1.68
N LEU A 140 -0.97 2.94 -1.84
CA LEU A 140 -1.35 2.06 -0.73
C LEU A 140 -0.23 1.92 0.30
N LEU A 141 1.03 1.81 -0.15
CA LEU A 141 2.20 1.83 0.74
C LEU A 141 2.34 3.18 1.49
N ILE A 142 2.02 4.30 0.83
CA ILE A 142 2.00 5.63 1.46
C ILE A 142 0.94 5.68 2.57
N SER A 143 -0.27 5.17 2.31
CA SER A 143 -1.35 5.02 3.31
C SER A 143 -0.89 4.18 4.50
N LEU A 144 -0.38 2.98 4.27
CA LEU A 144 0.10 2.08 5.33
C LEU A 144 1.18 2.74 6.20
N LEU A 145 2.15 3.42 5.59
CA LEU A 145 3.20 4.15 6.33
C LEU A 145 2.61 5.29 7.18
N ARG A 146 1.70 6.08 6.62
CA ARG A 146 1.04 7.19 7.34
C ARG A 146 0.26 6.73 8.56
N HIS A 147 -0.25 5.50 8.53
CA HIS A 147 -1.05 4.88 9.59
C HIS A 147 -0.28 3.91 10.49
N THR A 148 1.06 3.97 10.53
CA THR A 148 1.90 3.09 11.38
C THR A 148 1.64 3.23 12.89
N ASP A 149 0.97 4.29 13.33
CA ASP A 149 0.49 4.43 14.71
C ASP A 149 -0.63 3.43 15.05
N ARG A 150 -1.36 2.95 14.03
CA ARG A 150 -2.46 1.97 14.15
C ARG A 150 -2.13 0.63 13.50
N VAL A 151 -1.48 0.63 12.34
CA VAL A 151 -1.12 -0.55 11.55
C VAL A 151 0.28 -1.01 11.94
N TRP A 152 0.36 -2.16 12.61
CA TRP A 152 1.62 -2.67 13.16
C TRP A 152 2.21 -3.81 12.32
N SER A 153 1.40 -4.43 11.47
CA SER A 153 1.81 -5.45 10.52
C SER A 153 1.05 -5.23 9.21
N ALA A 154 1.70 -5.51 8.08
CA ALA A 154 1.06 -5.53 6.78
C ALA A 154 1.71 -6.59 5.88
N ASN A 155 0.90 -7.32 5.13
CA ASN A 155 1.36 -8.40 4.25
C ASN A 155 0.76 -8.20 2.85
N LEU A 156 1.63 -7.92 1.88
CA LEU A 156 1.23 -7.88 0.47
C LEU A 156 0.73 -9.28 0.05
N ALA A 157 -0.50 -9.35 -0.42
CA ALA A 157 -1.13 -10.59 -0.87
C ALA A 157 -0.99 -10.71 -2.39
N GLN A 158 -0.15 -11.57 -2.96
CA GLN A 158 0.79 -12.50 -2.32
C GLN A 158 2.21 -12.31 -2.90
N LEU A 159 3.12 -13.24 -2.59
CA LEU A 159 4.54 -13.04 -2.86
C LEU A 159 4.99 -13.53 -4.24
N VAL A 160 4.49 -14.67 -4.71
CA VAL A 160 4.95 -15.32 -5.95
C VAL A 160 3.77 -15.89 -6.76
N ASN A 161 3.72 -15.58 -8.06
CA ASN A 161 2.70 -15.95 -9.05
C ASN A 161 1.27 -15.44 -8.75
N VAL A 162 0.69 -15.84 -7.63
CA VAL A 162 -0.67 -15.47 -7.19
C VAL A 162 -0.67 -14.01 -6.76
N ILE A 163 -1.32 -13.13 -7.56
CA ILE A 163 -1.43 -11.68 -7.34
C ILE A 163 -0.13 -11.10 -6.77
N ALA A 164 0.97 -11.34 -7.48
CA ALA A 164 2.31 -11.24 -6.89
C ALA A 164 3.22 -10.22 -7.60
N PRO A 165 4.16 -9.58 -6.88
CA PRO A 165 5.20 -8.79 -7.51
C PRO A 165 6.27 -9.64 -8.22
N ILE A 166 6.34 -10.95 -7.92
CA ILE A 166 7.34 -11.88 -8.47
C ILE A 166 6.61 -12.96 -9.26
N MET A 167 7.04 -13.20 -10.49
CA MET A 167 6.49 -14.24 -11.36
C MET A 167 7.55 -15.28 -11.68
N THR A 168 7.11 -16.52 -11.89
CA THR A 168 7.96 -17.67 -12.23
C THR A 168 7.27 -18.57 -13.23
N GLU A 169 8.04 -19.22 -14.09
CA GLU A 169 7.55 -20.28 -14.99
C GLU A 169 8.14 -21.63 -14.56
N PRO A 170 7.37 -22.74 -14.56
CA PRO A 170 7.91 -24.09 -14.36
C PRO A 170 9.13 -24.40 -15.24
N GLY A 171 10.28 -24.61 -14.60
CA GLY A 171 11.56 -24.86 -15.30
C GLY A 171 12.10 -23.68 -16.10
N GLY A 172 11.49 -22.49 -15.95
CA GLY A 172 11.80 -21.29 -16.68
C GLY A 172 12.36 -20.16 -15.79
N PRO A 173 12.39 -18.93 -16.31
CA PRO A 173 12.90 -17.77 -15.59
C PRO A 173 11.94 -17.30 -14.49
N ALA A 174 12.47 -16.44 -13.62
CA ALA A 174 11.71 -15.60 -12.72
C ALA A 174 11.86 -14.14 -13.16
N TRP A 175 10.79 -13.34 -13.08
CA TRP A 175 10.80 -11.94 -13.46
C TRP A 175 9.98 -11.08 -12.50
N LYS A 176 10.24 -9.77 -12.52
CA LYS A 176 9.55 -8.80 -11.67
C LYS A 176 8.31 -8.25 -12.39
N GLN A 177 7.21 -8.09 -11.66
CA GLN A 177 6.09 -7.28 -12.12
C GLN A 177 6.34 -5.79 -11.84
N THR A 178 5.56 -4.90 -12.45
CA THR A 178 5.65 -3.46 -12.21
C THR A 178 5.51 -3.11 -10.72
N THR A 179 4.62 -3.79 -10.00
CA THR A 179 4.34 -3.62 -8.55
C THR A 179 5.50 -4.02 -7.65
N PHE A 180 6.49 -4.79 -8.15
CA PHE A 180 7.71 -5.12 -7.41
C PHE A 180 8.48 -3.86 -7.00
N HIS A 181 8.55 -2.87 -7.88
CA HIS A 181 9.48 -1.75 -7.72
C HIS A 181 9.10 -0.81 -6.58
N PRO A 182 7.85 -0.30 -6.48
CA PRO A 182 7.45 0.52 -5.33
C PRO A 182 7.58 -0.23 -4.01
N PHE A 183 7.22 -1.51 -3.97
CA PHE A 183 7.33 -2.34 -2.76
C PHE A 183 8.78 -2.51 -2.33
N ALA A 184 9.67 -2.94 -3.24
CA ALA A 184 11.07 -3.19 -2.93
C ALA A 184 11.80 -1.92 -2.46
N LEU A 185 11.57 -0.78 -3.13
CA LEU A 185 12.20 0.49 -2.77
C LEU A 185 11.64 1.05 -1.45
N THR A 186 10.32 0.94 -1.23
CA THR A 186 9.72 1.37 0.04
C THR A 186 10.24 0.51 1.19
N SER A 187 10.26 -0.81 1.04
CA SER A 187 10.78 -1.74 2.04
C SER A 187 12.26 -1.45 2.38
N ALA A 188 13.08 -1.12 1.38
CA ALA A 188 14.49 -0.83 1.58
C ALA A 188 14.76 0.54 2.24
N HIS A 189 13.90 1.54 2.03
CA HIS A 189 14.22 2.94 2.33
C HIS A 189 13.25 3.65 3.27
N ALA A 190 12.09 3.07 3.60
CA ALA A 190 11.19 3.54 4.64
C ALA A 190 11.68 3.03 6.00
N GLN A 191 12.56 3.80 6.66
CA GLN A 191 13.20 3.41 7.92
C GLN A 191 12.94 4.47 9.00
N GLY A 192 12.92 4.04 10.26
CA GLY A 192 12.79 4.95 11.41
C GLY A 192 11.39 5.51 11.60
N GLU A 193 11.31 6.82 11.87
CA GLU A 193 10.06 7.48 12.23
C GLU A 193 9.31 7.97 10.98
N VAL A 194 8.00 7.78 10.95
CA VAL A 194 7.15 8.39 9.92
C VAL A 194 6.87 9.85 10.26
N LEU A 195 7.13 10.73 9.31
CA LEU A 195 6.86 12.16 9.42
C LEU A 195 5.50 12.50 8.84
N ARG A 196 4.80 13.43 9.50
CA ARG A 196 3.60 14.05 8.92
C ARG A 196 4.03 15.02 7.82
N VAL A 197 3.75 14.65 6.57
CA VAL A 197 3.91 15.52 5.40
C VAL A 197 2.66 16.36 5.21
N LEU A 198 2.82 17.66 4.98
CA LEU A 198 1.75 18.57 4.57
C LEU A 198 1.83 18.74 3.06
N VAL A 199 0.76 18.35 2.36
CA VAL A 199 0.65 18.48 0.91
C VAL A 199 -0.34 19.60 0.61
N ASP A 200 0.11 20.59 -0.16
CA ASP A 200 -0.70 21.65 -0.74
C ASP A 200 -0.56 21.58 -2.26
N GLY A 201 -1.66 21.63 -3.00
CA GLY A 201 -1.61 21.39 -4.43
C GLY A 201 -2.96 21.18 -5.10
N PRO A 202 -2.96 20.81 -6.40
CA PRO A 202 -4.17 20.58 -7.16
C PRO A 202 -4.93 19.34 -6.66
N THR A 203 -6.18 19.25 -7.06
CA THR A 203 -7.08 18.15 -6.74
C THR A 203 -7.53 17.43 -8.00
N VAL A 204 -8.00 16.19 -7.84
CA VAL A 204 -8.70 15.40 -8.85
C VAL A 204 -10.11 15.09 -8.37
N GLU A 205 -11.02 14.89 -9.32
CA GLU A 205 -12.40 14.49 -9.02
C GLU A 205 -12.50 12.97 -8.96
N SER A 206 -13.10 12.46 -7.88
CA SER A 206 -13.51 11.07 -7.72
C SER A 206 -15.02 11.00 -7.50
N VAL A 207 -15.65 10.00 -8.10
CA VAL A 207 -17.07 9.73 -7.94
C VAL A 207 -17.37 9.24 -6.53
N GLU A 208 -16.48 8.43 -5.95
CA GLU A 208 -16.67 7.80 -4.64
C GLU A 208 -16.25 8.71 -3.47
N PHE A 209 -15.16 9.45 -3.65
CA PHE A 209 -14.50 10.20 -2.58
C PHE A 209 -14.72 11.72 -2.68
N GLY A 210 -15.27 12.20 -3.80
CA GLY A 210 -15.39 13.62 -4.12
C GLY A 210 -14.06 14.20 -4.61
N THR A 211 -13.83 15.49 -4.35
CA THR A 211 -12.58 16.15 -4.69
C THR A 211 -11.47 15.73 -3.71
N VAL A 212 -10.40 15.11 -4.21
CA VAL A 212 -9.28 14.61 -3.40
C VAL A 212 -7.93 15.15 -3.92
N PRO A 213 -6.86 15.21 -3.11
CA PRO A 213 -5.56 15.70 -3.56
C PRO A 213 -5.02 14.94 -4.77
N ALA A 214 -4.42 15.62 -5.74
CA ALA A 214 -3.78 14.94 -6.87
C ALA A 214 -2.43 14.30 -6.47
N ILE A 215 -1.77 14.86 -5.45
CA ILE A 215 -0.52 14.36 -4.90
C ILE A 215 -0.78 13.68 -3.55
N ASP A 216 -0.20 12.50 -3.38
CA ASP A 216 -0.14 11.81 -2.08
C ASP A 216 1.32 11.55 -1.71
N ALA A 217 1.67 11.72 -0.44
CA ALA A 217 3.06 11.66 0.01
C ALA A 217 3.24 11.28 1.49
N VAL A 218 4.30 10.54 1.77
CA VAL A 218 4.79 10.27 3.13
C VAL A 218 6.30 10.43 3.17
N ALA A 219 6.84 10.77 4.34
CA ALA A 219 8.27 10.82 4.56
C ALA A 219 8.64 9.98 5.78
N THR A 220 9.84 9.40 5.76
CA THR A 220 10.44 8.70 6.90
C THR A 220 11.77 9.34 7.24
N TRP A 221 12.17 9.27 8.52
CA TRP A 221 13.42 9.82 9.03
C TRP A 221 14.17 8.79 9.88
N ALA A 222 15.41 8.50 9.50
CA ALA A 222 16.32 7.63 10.24
C ALA A 222 17.76 8.06 10.00
N ASP A 223 18.60 7.99 11.05
CA ASP A 223 20.06 8.16 10.94
C ASP A 223 20.50 9.40 10.14
N ASP A 224 19.90 10.55 10.42
CA ASP A 224 20.15 11.83 9.73
C ASP A 224 19.85 11.79 8.21
N ALA A 225 19.04 10.84 7.77
CA ALA A 225 18.52 10.73 6.41
C ALA A 225 16.99 10.74 6.39
N ALA A 226 16.42 11.22 5.29
CA ALA A 226 15.00 11.14 5.03
C ALA A 226 14.72 10.47 3.69
N THR A 227 13.62 9.73 3.63
CA THR A 227 13.09 9.22 2.36
C THR A 227 11.66 9.73 2.21
N VAL A 228 11.40 10.44 1.12
CA VAL A 228 10.07 10.92 0.74
C VAL A 228 9.56 10.05 -0.40
N PHE A 229 8.36 9.49 -0.23
CA PHE A 229 7.63 8.79 -1.27
C PHE A 229 6.47 9.67 -1.71
N VAL A 230 6.31 9.87 -3.02
CA VAL A 230 5.31 10.77 -3.60
C VAL A 230 4.67 10.11 -4.81
N VAL A 231 3.35 10.21 -4.92
CA VAL A 231 2.59 9.75 -6.09
C VAL A 231 1.84 10.92 -6.72
N ASN A 232 1.90 11.00 -8.06
CA ASN A 232 0.95 11.77 -8.85
C ASN A 232 -0.21 10.87 -9.27
N ARG A 233 -1.38 11.10 -8.65
CA ARG A 233 -2.64 10.37 -8.87
C ARG A 233 -3.48 10.99 -10.00
N SER A 234 -3.01 12.05 -10.65
CA SER A 234 -3.68 12.58 -11.85
C SER A 234 -3.49 11.63 -13.02
N ALA A 235 -4.59 11.29 -13.70
CA ALA A 235 -4.55 10.48 -14.91
C ALA A 235 -4.03 11.26 -16.13
N THR A 236 -3.93 12.59 -16.08
CA THR A 236 -3.72 13.41 -17.28
C THR A 236 -2.79 14.61 -17.11
N VAL A 237 -2.46 15.01 -15.89
CA VAL A 237 -1.71 16.24 -15.62
C VAL A 237 -0.38 15.91 -14.94
N ASP A 238 0.71 16.35 -15.57
CA ASP A 238 2.03 16.42 -14.94
C ASP A 238 2.02 17.54 -13.90
N ILE A 239 2.59 17.27 -12.72
CA ILE A 239 2.53 18.19 -11.58
C ILE A 239 3.96 18.54 -11.14
N PRO A 240 4.36 19.82 -11.21
CA PRO A 240 5.58 20.26 -10.56
C PRO A 240 5.41 20.20 -9.05
N VAL A 241 6.31 19.51 -8.37
CA VAL A 241 6.35 19.39 -6.92
C VAL A 241 7.53 20.16 -6.37
N THR A 242 7.31 20.77 -5.21
CA THR A 242 8.34 21.43 -4.43
C THR A 242 8.36 20.83 -3.04
N LEU A 243 9.54 20.37 -2.59
CA LEU A 243 9.81 19.87 -1.26
C LEU A 243 10.62 20.93 -0.50
N ASP A 244 10.05 21.45 0.59
CA ASP A 244 10.79 22.31 1.52
C ASP A 244 11.53 21.40 2.52
N LEU A 245 12.85 21.41 2.44
CA LEU A 245 13.73 20.57 3.24
C LEU A 245 14.06 21.21 4.60
N PRO A 246 14.24 20.41 5.66
CA PRO A 246 14.95 20.86 6.85
C PRO A 246 16.36 21.35 6.50
N ALA A 247 16.82 22.40 7.18
CA ALA A 247 18.13 22.99 6.93
C ALA A 247 19.27 21.95 7.04
N GLY A 248 20.15 21.92 6.04
CA GLY A 248 21.31 21.02 5.98
C GLY A 248 21.06 19.67 5.29
N CYS A 249 19.84 19.42 4.80
CA CYS A 249 19.56 18.25 3.97
C CYS A 249 19.93 18.49 2.50
N GLU A 250 20.44 17.46 1.83
CA GLU A 250 20.71 17.43 0.40
C GLU A 250 20.04 16.22 -0.26
N VAL A 251 19.73 16.31 -1.55
CA VAL A 251 19.21 15.18 -2.32
C VAL A 251 20.35 14.22 -2.66
N VAL A 252 20.20 12.96 -2.27
CA VAL A 252 21.13 11.87 -2.57
C VAL A 252 20.71 11.14 -3.83
N GLU A 253 19.40 10.91 -3.98
CA GLU A 253 18.83 10.11 -5.05
C GLU A 253 17.38 10.51 -5.25
N ALA A 254 16.94 10.55 -6.51
CA ALA A 254 15.53 10.66 -6.84
C ALA A 254 15.24 9.73 -8.02
N VAL A 255 14.29 8.83 -7.85
CA VAL A 255 13.87 7.89 -8.90
C VAL A 255 12.36 7.96 -9.09
N THR A 256 11.93 7.92 -10.35
CA THR A 256 10.52 7.95 -10.74
C THR A 256 10.19 6.73 -11.59
N LEU A 257 9.10 6.07 -11.24
CA LEU A 257 8.43 5.06 -12.04
C LEU A 257 7.26 5.74 -12.77
N HIS A 258 7.32 5.76 -14.10
CA HIS A 258 6.31 6.30 -14.99
C HIS A 258 6.49 5.70 -16.39
N HIS A 259 5.41 5.68 -17.18
CA HIS A 259 5.43 5.34 -18.59
C HIS A 259 4.26 6.04 -19.32
N ASP A 260 4.48 6.49 -20.56
CA ASP A 260 3.45 7.17 -21.37
C ASP A 260 2.21 6.30 -21.61
N ASP A 261 2.41 4.97 -21.70
CA ASP A 261 1.33 3.99 -21.65
C ASP A 261 1.16 3.49 -20.20
N PRO A 262 0.13 3.94 -19.46
CA PRO A 262 -0.10 3.51 -18.08
C PRO A 262 -0.51 2.03 -17.99
N TYR A 263 -0.92 1.41 -19.10
CA TYR A 263 -1.29 0.01 -19.19
C TYR A 263 -0.13 -0.89 -19.62
N TRP A 264 1.10 -0.36 -19.77
CA TRP A 264 2.27 -1.20 -20.02
C TRP A 264 2.45 -2.21 -18.89
N LYS A 265 2.70 -3.48 -19.24
CA LYS A 265 2.85 -4.59 -18.29
C LYS A 265 4.17 -5.30 -18.55
N ALA A 266 4.82 -5.72 -17.45
CA ALA A 266 5.99 -6.58 -17.55
C ALA A 266 5.63 -7.95 -18.14
N SER A 267 6.61 -8.61 -18.72
CA SER A 267 6.49 -9.95 -19.24
C SER A 267 7.77 -10.75 -18.99
N VAL A 268 7.72 -12.04 -19.27
CA VAL A 268 8.90 -12.90 -19.21
C VAL A 268 10.03 -12.45 -20.15
N ASP A 269 9.68 -11.80 -21.26
CA ASP A 269 10.64 -11.32 -22.26
C ASP A 269 11.15 -9.90 -21.96
N ASP A 270 10.41 -9.14 -21.15
CA ASP A 270 10.75 -7.77 -20.78
C ASP A 270 10.15 -7.38 -19.42
N ASP A 271 11.01 -7.36 -18.40
CA ASP A 271 10.69 -6.95 -17.02
C ASP A 271 11.55 -5.77 -16.54
N SER A 272 12.22 -5.08 -17.47
CA SER A 272 13.23 -4.07 -17.12
C SER A 272 13.27 -2.83 -18.00
N SER A 273 12.60 -2.81 -19.16
CA SER A 273 12.53 -1.61 -20.01
C SER A 273 11.77 -0.45 -19.34
N VAL A 274 10.78 -0.81 -18.51
CA VAL A 274 9.98 0.11 -17.69
C VAL A 274 10.17 -0.25 -16.22
N GLY A 275 10.77 0.68 -15.48
CA GLY A 275 11.09 0.58 -14.07
C GLY A 275 11.49 1.96 -13.54
N PRO A 276 11.80 2.10 -12.24
CA PRO A 276 12.26 3.37 -11.68
C PRO A 276 13.54 3.85 -12.37
N LYS A 277 13.52 5.09 -12.87
CA LYS A 277 14.67 5.76 -13.51
C LYS A 277 15.03 7.02 -12.74
N PRO A 278 16.28 7.50 -12.78
CA PRO A 278 16.65 8.79 -12.20
C PRO A 278 15.71 9.91 -12.67
N ASN A 279 15.18 10.70 -11.73
CA ASN A 279 14.39 11.87 -12.09
C ASN A 279 15.33 13.04 -12.44
N GLU A 280 15.52 13.27 -13.73
CA GLU A 280 16.46 14.28 -14.26
C GLU A 280 15.96 15.73 -14.08
N THR A 281 14.72 15.93 -13.65
CA THR A 281 14.13 17.27 -13.44
C THR A 281 14.45 17.86 -12.07
N VAL A 282 15.08 17.10 -11.18
CA VAL A 282 15.41 17.55 -9.83
C VAL A 282 16.35 18.75 -9.86
N THR A 283 15.91 19.83 -9.22
CA THR A 283 16.69 21.05 -9.00
C THR A 283 16.69 21.40 -7.52
N VAL A 284 17.81 21.94 -7.04
CA VAL A 284 17.99 22.31 -5.62
C VAL A 284 18.34 23.80 -5.55
N ASP A 285 17.52 24.57 -4.83
CA ASP A 285 17.75 25.97 -4.52
C ASP A 285 17.68 26.19 -3.00
N GLY A 286 18.84 26.21 -2.36
CA GLY A 286 18.95 26.31 -0.90
C GLY A 286 18.28 25.13 -0.19
N ALA A 287 17.21 25.42 0.55
CA ALA A 287 16.42 24.42 1.26
C ALA A 287 15.21 23.90 0.45
N ARG A 288 15.12 24.23 -0.83
CA ARG A 288 14.00 23.86 -1.69
C ARG A 288 14.46 22.90 -2.77
N VAL A 289 13.76 21.78 -2.90
CA VAL A 289 13.93 20.83 -4.00
C VAL A 289 12.70 20.91 -4.89
N SER A 290 12.89 21.08 -6.19
CA SER A 290 11.81 21.05 -7.17
C SER A 290 12.02 19.91 -8.16
N LEU A 291 10.93 19.22 -8.52
CA LEU A 291 10.93 18.10 -9.45
C LEU A 291 9.57 18.03 -10.17
N GLU A 292 9.58 17.53 -11.40
CA GLU A 292 8.35 17.23 -12.15
C GLU A 292 7.91 15.79 -11.86
N LEU A 293 6.62 15.62 -11.60
CA LEU A 293 5.96 14.33 -11.50
C LEU A 293 5.02 14.15 -12.69
N PRO A 294 5.36 13.30 -13.67
CA PRO A 294 4.45 12.99 -14.76
C PRO A 294 3.10 12.46 -14.25
N ALA A 295 2.04 12.61 -15.05
CA ALA A 295 0.76 11.95 -14.78
C ALA A 295 0.98 10.45 -14.55
N ILE A 296 0.30 9.87 -13.57
CA ILE A 296 0.44 8.45 -13.21
C ILE A 296 1.91 8.11 -12.95
N SER A 297 2.44 8.61 -11.83
CA SER A 297 3.83 8.36 -11.45
C SER A 297 4.00 8.12 -9.96
N TRP A 298 4.98 7.30 -9.62
CA TRP A 298 5.46 7.09 -8.27
C TRP A 298 6.92 7.52 -8.20
N THR A 299 7.30 8.26 -7.17
CA THR A 299 8.66 8.80 -7.01
C THR A 299 9.16 8.60 -5.59
N MET A 300 10.42 8.20 -5.46
CA MET A 300 11.16 8.18 -4.21
C MET A 300 12.26 9.24 -4.28
N VAL A 301 12.35 10.09 -3.26
CA VAL A 301 13.42 11.07 -3.07
C VAL A 301 14.12 10.77 -1.76
N ARG A 302 15.42 10.47 -1.82
CA ARG A 302 16.27 10.26 -0.65
C ARG A 302 17.10 11.49 -0.38
N LEU A 303 17.15 11.84 0.90
CA LEU A 303 17.81 13.01 1.43
C LEU A 303 18.80 12.57 2.50
N SER A 304 19.94 13.24 2.60
CA SER A 304 20.88 13.11 3.71
C SER A 304 21.18 14.45 4.32
N ARG A 305 21.27 14.52 5.64
CA ARG A 305 21.78 15.69 6.34
C ARG A 305 23.31 15.63 6.38
N ARG A 306 23.96 16.72 5.98
CA ARG A 306 25.41 16.90 6.12
C ARG A 306 25.80 17.43 7.50
#